data_AF-A0A933J454-F1
#
_entry.id   AF-A0A933J454-F1
#
_cell.length_a   1.000
_cell.length_b   1.000
_cell.length_c   1.000
_cell.angle_alpha   90.00
_cell.angle_beta   90.00
_cell.angle_gamma   90.00
#
_symmetry.space_group_name_H-M   'P 1'
#
loop_
_entity.id
_entity.type
_entity.pdbx_description
1 polymer ?
#
loop_
_entity_poly.entity_id
_entity_poly.type
_entity_poly.pdbx_seq_one_letter_code
_entity_poly.pdbx_strand_id
1 'polypeptide(L)'
;MRKFVFIAAIALVIAAVGCSTGAPPPPPGGPPRVRERTPTAVPANDEEAIKQLINAEGEAVVQQDIDRLQSMWANDGVVTDANRTASNTSDDKTWKNWAAIRDRYVNIVFPSNPAFAEHPNIRVTITGETANAVADTKIGVTNVKDNDKWTFRKIDGQWRVTSLTFSLAAQ
;
A
#
# COMPACT_ATOMS: atom_id res chain seq x y z
N MET A 1 53.72 69.23 -24.12
CA MET A 1 54.81 68.23 -24.32
C MET A 1 54.13 66.86 -24.17
N ARG A 2 53.85 66.07 -25.24
CA ARG A 2 54.76 65.19 -26.02
C ARG A 2 55.54 64.27 -25.05
N LYS A 3 55.30 62.96 -24.96
CA LYS A 3 55.50 61.85 -25.94
C LYS A 3 54.67 60.59 -25.53
N PHE A 4 54.02 59.79 -26.39
CA PHE A 4 54.52 58.77 -27.38
C PHE A 4 55.14 57.50 -26.70
N VAL A 5 54.79 56.21 -26.93
CA VAL A 5 53.80 55.46 -27.78
C VAL A 5 53.52 54.02 -27.18
N PHE A 6 52.67 53.18 -27.81
CA PHE A 6 52.48 51.69 -27.74
C PHE A 6 51.37 51.15 -26.80
N ILE A 7 50.25 50.58 -27.27
CA ILE A 7 49.98 49.42 -28.17
C ILE A 7 50.28 48.07 -27.51
N ALA A 8 49.22 47.36 -27.12
CA ALA A 8 49.11 45.90 -27.16
C ALA A 8 47.62 45.52 -27.24
N ALA A 9 47.22 44.77 -28.27
CA ALA A 9 45.85 44.31 -28.45
C ALA A 9 45.71 42.86 -27.96
N ILE A 10 44.67 42.57 -27.17
CA ILE A 10 44.18 41.20 -26.96
C ILE A 10 42.66 41.23 -27.09
N ALA A 11 42.14 40.61 -28.15
CA ALA A 11 40.71 40.38 -28.31
C ALA A 11 40.29 39.20 -27.43
N LEU A 12 39.44 39.45 -26.43
CA LEU A 12 38.90 38.39 -25.58
C LEU A 12 37.62 37.82 -26.19
N VAL A 13 37.72 36.62 -26.76
CA VAL A 13 36.56 35.87 -27.25
C VAL A 13 35.79 35.29 -26.07
N ILE A 14 34.59 35.80 -25.81
CA ILE A 14 33.69 35.26 -24.78
C ILE A 14 32.95 34.06 -25.37
N ALA A 15 33.42 32.85 -25.09
CA ALA A 15 32.69 31.62 -25.37
C ALA A 15 31.64 31.38 -24.28
N ALA A 16 30.36 31.34 -24.67
CA ALA A 16 29.27 31.02 -23.76
C ALA A 16 29.26 29.52 -23.43
N VAL A 17 29.70 29.16 -22.22
CA VAL A 17 29.60 27.79 -21.71
C VAL A 17 28.18 27.54 -21.22
N GLY A 18 27.35 26.90 -22.06
CA GLY A 18 26.04 26.42 -21.66
C GLY A 18 26.16 25.18 -20.77
N CYS A 19 26.09 25.34 -19.45
CA CYS A 19 25.98 24.22 -18.53
C CYS A 19 24.59 23.57 -18.60
N SER A 20 24.44 22.64 -19.55
CA SER A 20 23.34 21.67 -19.56
C SER A 20 23.54 20.67 -18.42
N THR A 21 22.92 20.91 -17.27
CA THR A 21 22.85 19.94 -16.16
C THR A 21 21.94 18.78 -16.55
N GLY A 22 22.45 17.83 -17.33
CA GLY A 22 21.75 16.60 -17.65
C GLY A 22 21.56 15.77 -16.37
N ALA A 23 20.32 15.53 -15.99
CA ALA A 23 20.01 14.57 -14.94
C ALA A 23 20.54 13.18 -15.38
N PRO A 24 21.14 12.38 -14.48
CA PRO A 24 21.56 11.04 -14.82
C PRO A 24 20.35 10.23 -15.29
N PRO A 25 20.49 9.37 -16.33
CA PRO A 25 19.39 8.56 -16.81
C PRO A 25 18.87 7.66 -15.67
N PRO A 26 17.55 7.42 -15.59
CA PRO A 26 17.01 6.49 -14.60
C PRO A 26 17.68 5.12 -14.75
N PRO A 27 17.94 4.40 -13.64
CA PRO A 27 18.56 3.08 -13.71
C PRO A 27 17.72 2.16 -14.61
N PRO A 28 18.35 1.25 -15.38
CA PRO A 28 17.63 0.34 -16.27
C PRO A 28 16.53 -0.40 -15.50
N GLY A 29 15.29 -0.26 -15.97
CA GLY A 29 14.17 -1.00 -15.40
C GLY A 29 14.43 -2.49 -15.55
N GLY A 30 14.64 -3.19 -14.43
CA GLY A 30 14.75 -4.64 -14.43
C GLY A 30 13.48 -5.28 -15.01
N PRO A 31 13.56 -6.52 -15.53
CA PRO A 31 12.37 -7.23 -15.99
C PRO A 31 11.33 -7.31 -14.86
N PRO A 32 10.02 -7.26 -15.16
CA PRO A 32 8.98 -7.36 -14.14
C PRO A 32 9.22 -8.58 -13.26
N ARG A 33 9.47 -8.37 -11.97
CA ARG A 33 9.61 -9.47 -11.02
C ARG A 33 8.25 -10.14 -10.90
N VAL A 34 8.09 -11.29 -11.55
CA VAL A 34 6.89 -12.13 -11.41
C VAL A 34 6.76 -12.46 -9.93
N ARG A 35 5.71 -11.93 -9.29
CA ARG A 35 5.41 -12.21 -7.89
C ARG A 35 4.81 -13.61 -7.81
N GLU A 36 5.54 -14.54 -7.22
CA GLU A 36 5.06 -15.91 -7.01
C GLU A 36 3.94 -15.91 -5.98
N ARG A 37 2.69 -15.98 -6.45
CA ARG A 37 1.51 -16.07 -5.59
C ARG A 37 1.35 -17.51 -5.11
N THR A 38 1.13 -17.70 -3.82
CA THR A 38 0.74 -19.01 -3.27
C THR A 38 -0.53 -19.50 -3.98
N PRO A 39 -0.54 -20.71 -4.57
CA PRO A 39 -1.74 -21.30 -5.14
C PRO A 39 -2.83 -21.40 -4.06
N THR A 40 -3.89 -20.61 -4.21
CA THR A 40 -5.04 -20.67 -3.30
C THR A 40 -5.93 -21.84 -3.71
N ALA A 41 -6.20 -22.77 -2.78
CA ALA A 41 -7.12 -23.87 -3.03
C ALA A 41 -8.54 -23.33 -3.28
N VAL A 42 -9.35 -24.03 -4.07
CA VAL A 42 -10.77 -23.67 -4.24
C VAL A 42 -11.46 -23.83 -2.87
N PRO A 43 -12.06 -22.77 -2.30
CA PRO A 43 -12.67 -22.84 -0.98
C PRO A 43 -13.91 -23.74 -1.00
N ALA A 44 -14.08 -24.56 0.02
CA ALA A 44 -15.22 -25.47 0.15
C ALA A 44 -16.52 -24.73 0.54
N ASN A 45 -16.42 -23.52 1.12
CA ASN A 45 -17.55 -22.69 1.51
C ASN A 45 -17.16 -21.20 1.62
N ASP A 46 -18.15 -20.32 1.84
CA ASP A 46 -17.93 -18.88 1.92
C ASP A 46 -17.09 -18.43 3.14
N GLU A 47 -17.12 -19.14 4.26
CA GLU A 47 -16.27 -18.83 5.42
C GLU A 47 -14.79 -19.08 5.10
N GLU A 48 -14.51 -20.21 4.45
CA GLU A 48 -13.16 -20.52 3.98
C GLU A 48 -12.70 -19.52 2.91
N ALA A 49 -13.58 -19.14 1.97
CA ALA A 49 -13.27 -18.12 0.97
C ALA A 49 -12.88 -16.77 1.59
N ILE A 50 -13.58 -16.34 2.65
CA ILE A 50 -13.26 -15.11 3.39
C ILE A 50 -11.94 -15.23 4.17
N LYS A 51 -11.70 -16.37 4.83
CA LYS A 51 -10.43 -16.64 5.53
C LYS A 51 -9.24 -16.67 4.58
N GLN A 52 -9.38 -17.32 3.43
CA GLN A 52 -8.38 -17.33 2.35
C GLN A 52 -8.14 -15.91 1.81
N LEU A 53 -9.21 -15.11 1.62
CA LEU A 53 -9.10 -13.71 1.16
C LEU A 53 -8.29 -12.83 2.12
N ILE A 54 -8.55 -12.92 3.43
CA ILE A 54 -7.81 -12.17 4.47
C ILE A 54 -6.33 -12.59 4.49
N ASN A 55 -6.04 -13.90 4.48
CA ASN A 55 -4.66 -14.38 4.46
C ASN A 55 -3.93 -13.96 3.17
N ALA A 56 -4.62 -13.98 2.04
CA ALA A 56 -4.10 -13.53 0.76
C ALA A 56 -3.85 -12.01 0.69
N GLU A 57 -4.59 -11.19 1.46
CA GLU A 57 -4.28 -9.76 1.66
C GLU A 57 -2.91 -9.60 2.36
N GLY A 58 -2.68 -10.34 3.44
CA GLY A 58 -1.40 -10.37 4.17
C GLY A 58 -0.22 -10.79 3.29
N GLU A 59 -0.38 -11.87 2.50
CA GLU A 59 0.62 -12.26 1.50
C GLU A 59 0.90 -11.14 0.49
N ALA A 60 -0.16 -10.51 -0.04
CA ALA A 60 -0.03 -9.45 -1.03
C ALA A 60 0.62 -8.19 -0.45
N VAL A 61 0.44 -7.90 0.84
CA VAL A 61 1.18 -6.84 1.56
C VAL A 61 2.68 -7.15 1.60
N VAL A 62 3.07 -8.35 1.99
CA VAL A 62 4.49 -8.78 2.07
C VAL A 62 5.14 -8.82 0.69
N GLN A 63 4.42 -9.30 -0.33
CA GLN A 63 4.88 -9.34 -1.73
C GLN A 63 4.81 -7.99 -2.46
N GLN A 64 4.27 -6.96 -1.80
CA GLN A 64 3.95 -5.65 -2.37
C GLN A 64 3.08 -5.75 -3.64
N ASP A 65 2.18 -6.74 -3.70
CA ASP A 65 1.38 -7.08 -4.87
C ASP A 65 0.13 -6.22 -5.02
N ILE A 66 0.33 -4.96 -5.45
CA ILE A 66 -0.75 -3.99 -5.58
C ILE A 66 -1.87 -4.42 -6.53
N ASP A 67 -1.57 -5.25 -7.53
CA ASP A 67 -2.57 -5.73 -8.50
C ASP A 67 -3.41 -6.88 -7.92
N ARG A 68 -2.82 -7.70 -7.04
CA ARG A 68 -3.56 -8.68 -6.22
C ARG A 68 -4.41 -7.98 -5.18
N LEU A 69 -3.90 -6.95 -4.51
CA LEU A 69 -4.70 -6.13 -3.60
C LEU A 69 -5.87 -5.46 -4.34
N GLN A 70 -5.65 -4.90 -5.53
CA GLN A 70 -6.72 -4.29 -6.34
C GLN A 70 -7.87 -5.26 -6.62
N SER A 71 -7.58 -6.54 -6.88
CA SER A 71 -8.63 -7.54 -7.14
C SER A 71 -9.36 -8.03 -5.89
N MET A 72 -8.83 -7.77 -4.69
CA MET A 72 -9.45 -8.15 -3.41
C MET A 72 -10.45 -7.11 -2.93
N TRP A 73 -10.17 -5.83 -3.19
CA TRP A 73 -10.98 -4.71 -2.75
C TRP A 73 -12.18 -4.45 -3.66
N ALA A 74 -13.29 -4.01 -3.06
CA ALA A 74 -14.37 -3.36 -3.80
C ALA A 74 -13.92 -1.94 -4.19
N ASN A 75 -14.36 -1.43 -5.35
CA ASN A 75 -13.98 -0.09 -5.84
C ASN A 75 -14.37 1.03 -4.86
N ASP A 76 -15.48 0.84 -4.13
CA ASP A 76 -16.04 1.70 -3.08
C ASP A 76 -15.47 1.42 -1.67
N GLY A 77 -14.44 0.57 -1.55
CA GLY A 77 -13.90 0.11 -0.28
C GLY A 77 -13.34 1.23 0.62
N VAL A 78 -13.28 0.99 1.93
CA VAL A 78 -12.76 1.94 2.92
C VAL A 78 -11.77 1.28 3.89
N VAL A 79 -10.60 1.90 4.09
CA VAL A 79 -9.70 1.57 5.21
C VAL A 79 -9.81 2.64 6.28
N THR A 80 -9.87 2.24 7.54
CA THR A 80 -9.84 3.11 8.72
C THR A 80 -8.73 2.66 9.68
N ASP A 81 -7.86 3.58 10.07
CA ASP A 81 -7.02 3.45 11.26
C ASP A 81 -7.82 3.99 12.44
N ALA A 82 -8.19 3.13 13.39
CA ALA A 82 -8.95 3.51 14.57
C ALA A 82 -8.05 4.07 15.70
N ASN A 83 -6.78 4.36 15.44
CA ASN A 83 -5.81 5.01 16.33
C ASN A 83 -5.68 4.42 17.76
N ARG A 84 -6.13 3.18 17.99
CA ARG A 84 -6.28 2.53 19.30
C ARG A 84 -7.33 3.19 20.22
N THR A 85 -8.27 3.90 19.62
CA THR A 85 -9.35 4.67 20.23
C THR A 85 -10.72 4.25 19.67
N ALA A 86 -10.99 2.94 19.54
CA ALA A 86 -12.16 2.38 18.83
C ALA A 86 -13.57 2.88 19.25
N SER A 87 -13.72 3.59 20.37
CA SER A 87 -14.96 4.27 20.79
C SER A 87 -15.04 5.76 20.41
N ASN A 88 -13.95 6.35 19.93
CA ASN A 88 -13.82 7.73 19.48
C ASN A 88 -13.38 7.75 18.00
N THR A 89 -14.33 7.95 17.08
CA THR A 89 -14.03 8.04 15.65
C THR A 89 -13.56 9.43 15.19
N SER A 90 -13.35 10.37 16.12
CA SER A 90 -12.95 11.75 15.75
C SER A 90 -11.46 11.90 15.42
N ASP A 91 -10.62 10.94 15.82
CA ASP A 91 -9.21 10.84 15.45
C ASP A 91 -8.89 9.73 14.44
N ASP A 92 -9.92 9.07 13.90
CA ASP A 92 -9.81 8.06 12.84
C ASP A 92 -9.15 8.63 11.57
N LYS A 93 -8.16 7.90 11.03
CA LYS A 93 -7.62 8.19 9.69
C LYS A 93 -8.28 7.28 8.65
N THR A 94 -8.94 7.88 7.66
CA THR A 94 -9.69 7.12 6.64
C THR A 94 -9.12 7.27 5.23
N TRP A 95 -9.15 6.18 4.46
CA TRP A 95 -8.85 6.12 3.04
C TRP A 95 -10.05 5.50 2.33
N LYS A 96 -10.73 6.30 1.50
CA LYS A 96 -12.00 5.93 0.86
C LYS A 96 -11.78 5.71 -0.64
N ASN A 97 -12.43 4.68 -1.18
CA ASN A 97 -12.24 4.13 -2.52
C ASN A 97 -10.84 3.57 -2.80
N TRP A 98 -10.74 2.76 -3.87
CA TRP A 98 -9.49 2.09 -4.25
C TRP A 98 -8.30 3.04 -4.44
N ALA A 99 -8.49 4.26 -4.96
CA ALA A 99 -7.37 5.16 -5.19
C ALA A 99 -6.67 5.57 -3.89
N ALA A 100 -7.44 5.96 -2.86
CA ALA A 100 -6.87 6.30 -1.56
C ALA A 100 -6.28 5.07 -0.84
N ILE A 101 -6.89 3.89 -1.01
CA ILE A 101 -6.38 2.63 -0.45
C ILE A 101 -5.05 2.23 -1.11
N ARG A 102 -4.95 2.37 -2.43
CA ARG A 102 -3.70 2.19 -3.20
C ARG A 102 -2.61 3.13 -2.69
N ASP A 103 -2.94 4.42 -2.49
CA ASP A 103 -1.99 5.39 -1.95
C ASP A 103 -1.53 5.04 -0.52
N ARG A 104 -2.41 4.47 0.32
CA ARG A 104 -2.01 3.91 1.63
C ARG A 104 -1.01 2.78 1.47
N TYR A 105 -1.30 1.78 0.62
CA TYR A 105 -0.39 0.65 0.44
C TYR A 105 0.98 1.10 -0.11
N VAL A 106 0.99 1.93 -1.16
CA VAL A 106 2.22 2.37 -1.83
C VAL A 106 3.07 3.31 -0.96
N ASN A 107 2.46 4.25 -0.24
CA ASN A 107 3.21 5.30 0.46
C ASN A 107 3.40 5.06 1.97
N ILE A 108 2.69 4.09 2.56
CA ILE A 108 2.74 3.83 4.01
C ILE A 108 3.06 2.36 4.31
N VAL A 109 2.34 1.41 3.70
CA VAL A 109 2.48 -0.02 4.06
C VAL A 109 3.74 -0.62 3.43
N PHE A 110 3.91 -0.55 2.10
CA PHE A 110 5.05 -1.14 1.42
C PHE A 110 6.41 -0.56 1.88
N PRO A 111 6.56 0.77 2.14
CA PRO A 111 7.80 1.32 2.69
C PRO A 111 8.16 0.82 4.09
N SER A 112 7.19 0.32 4.87
CA SER A 112 7.47 -0.32 6.17
C SER A 112 8.04 -1.74 6.03
N ASN A 113 8.00 -2.32 4.82
CA ASN A 113 8.59 -3.59 4.42
C ASN A 113 8.40 -4.73 5.45
N PRO A 114 7.15 -5.09 5.79
CA PRO A 114 6.87 -6.12 6.78
C PRO A 114 7.36 -7.49 6.29
N ALA A 115 8.19 -8.16 7.10
CA ALA A 115 8.69 -9.51 6.78
C ALA A 115 7.58 -10.58 6.80
N PHE A 116 6.49 -10.33 7.51
CA PHE A 116 5.28 -11.13 7.53
C PHE A 116 4.09 -10.22 7.89
N ALA A 117 2.90 -10.59 7.40
CA ALA A 117 1.62 -10.02 7.82
C ALA A 117 0.61 -11.18 7.92
N GLU A 118 0.20 -11.49 9.15
CA GLU A 118 -0.65 -12.62 9.50
C GLU A 118 -1.86 -12.14 10.31
N HIS A 119 -2.99 -12.83 10.17
CA HIS A 119 -4.22 -12.55 10.90
C HIS A 119 -4.69 -13.79 11.67
N PRO A 120 -4.14 -14.09 12.86
CA PRO A 120 -4.56 -15.24 13.65
C PRO A 120 -6.01 -15.14 14.14
N ASN A 121 -6.60 -16.28 14.49
CA ASN A 121 -7.92 -16.34 15.16
C ASN A 121 -9.07 -15.63 14.41
N ILE A 122 -9.07 -15.70 13.07
CA ILE A 122 -10.12 -15.14 12.22
C ILE A 122 -11.48 -15.76 12.56
N ARG A 123 -12.43 -14.92 12.98
CA ARG A 123 -13.82 -15.27 13.26
C ARG A 123 -14.71 -14.54 12.26
N VAL A 124 -15.48 -15.29 11.49
CA VAL A 124 -16.33 -14.77 10.40
C VAL A 124 -17.80 -14.89 10.80
N THR A 125 -18.62 -13.93 10.39
CA THR A 125 -20.09 -14.00 10.49
C THR A 125 -20.68 -13.59 9.15
N ILE A 126 -21.40 -14.51 8.52
CA ILE A 126 -21.95 -14.36 7.17
C ILE A 126 -23.46 -14.11 7.26
N THR A 127 -23.99 -13.23 6.41
CA THR A 127 -25.42 -12.92 6.31
C THR A 127 -25.75 -12.68 4.84
N GLY A 128 -26.19 -13.73 4.16
CA GLY A 128 -26.41 -13.73 2.72
C GLY A 128 -25.14 -13.37 1.96
N GLU A 129 -25.22 -12.32 1.12
CA GLU A 129 -24.11 -11.82 0.31
C GLU A 129 -23.21 -10.81 1.03
N THR A 130 -23.33 -10.70 2.36
CA THR A 130 -22.47 -9.85 3.21
C THR A 130 -21.81 -10.68 4.29
N ALA A 131 -20.64 -10.23 4.76
CA ALA A 131 -19.99 -10.83 5.92
C ALA A 131 -19.21 -9.80 6.73
N ASN A 132 -18.95 -10.14 7.99
CA ASN A 132 -18.02 -9.45 8.88
C ASN A 132 -16.94 -10.44 9.31
N ALA A 133 -15.71 -9.97 9.53
CA ALA A 133 -14.69 -10.75 10.22
C ALA A 133 -13.96 -9.91 11.27
N VAL A 134 -13.49 -10.57 12.33
CA VAL A 134 -12.56 -10.02 13.33
C VAL A 134 -11.39 -10.97 13.46
N ALA A 135 -10.17 -10.44 13.57
CA ALA A 135 -8.96 -11.24 13.77
C ALA A 135 -7.97 -10.54 14.71
N ASP A 136 -7.01 -11.33 15.21
CA ASP A 136 -5.80 -10.79 15.80
C ASP A 136 -4.88 -10.26 14.69
N THR A 137 -4.01 -9.31 15.00
CA THR A 137 -2.99 -8.80 14.07
C THR A 137 -1.62 -9.30 14.49
N LYS A 138 -0.90 -9.94 13.57
CA LYS A 138 0.52 -10.30 13.74
C LYS A 138 1.34 -9.78 12.55
N ILE A 139 1.97 -8.62 12.71
CA ILE A 139 2.75 -7.93 11.66
C ILE A 139 4.01 -7.28 12.24
N GLY A 140 5.19 -7.70 11.77
CA GLY A 140 6.48 -7.19 12.26
C GLY A 140 6.68 -7.45 13.77
N VAL A 141 6.68 -6.40 14.59
CA VAL A 141 6.72 -6.52 16.07
C VAL A 141 5.34 -6.44 16.73
N THR A 142 4.29 -6.18 15.95
CA THR A 142 2.91 -6.07 16.45
C THR A 142 2.31 -7.47 16.60
N ASN A 143 1.77 -7.77 17.78
CA ASN A 143 1.00 -8.98 18.07
C ASN A 143 -0.14 -8.61 19.03
N VAL A 144 -1.34 -8.34 18.51
CA VAL A 144 -2.44 -7.72 19.27
C VAL A 144 -3.76 -8.42 18.95
N LYS A 145 -4.55 -8.74 19.97
CA LYS A 145 -5.83 -9.43 19.82
C LYS A 145 -6.94 -8.52 19.32
N ASP A 146 -7.86 -9.08 18.53
CA ASP A 146 -9.09 -8.42 18.06
C ASP A 146 -8.88 -7.00 17.50
N ASN A 147 -7.72 -6.80 16.87
CA ASN A 147 -7.20 -5.49 16.48
C ASN A 147 -7.65 -5.08 15.07
N ASP A 148 -8.05 -6.05 14.24
CA ASP A 148 -8.55 -5.84 12.88
C ASP A 148 -9.99 -6.34 12.72
N LYS A 149 -10.81 -5.56 12.01
CA LYS A 149 -12.19 -5.91 11.62
C LYS A 149 -12.43 -5.59 10.15
N TRP A 150 -12.95 -6.55 9.41
CA TRP A 150 -13.33 -6.39 8.00
C TRP A 150 -14.84 -6.48 7.79
N THR A 151 -15.31 -5.84 6.72
CA THR A 151 -16.62 -6.14 6.11
C THR A 151 -16.42 -6.59 4.66
N PHE A 152 -17.28 -7.50 4.20
CA PHE A 152 -17.23 -8.08 2.86
C PHE A 152 -18.60 -8.02 2.19
N ARG A 153 -18.57 -7.95 0.86
CA ARG A 153 -19.75 -8.10 0.00
C ARG A 153 -19.40 -9.05 -1.15
N LYS A 154 -20.35 -9.90 -1.53
CA LYS A 154 -20.27 -10.71 -2.75
C LYS A 154 -20.59 -9.80 -3.95
N ILE A 155 -19.67 -9.69 -4.90
CA ILE A 155 -19.78 -8.87 -6.11
C ILE A 155 -19.44 -9.78 -7.27
N ASP A 156 -20.36 -9.92 -8.23
CA ASP A 156 -20.24 -10.84 -9.37
C ASP A 156 -19.86 -12.28 -8.96
N GLY A 157 -20.45 -12.75 -7.86
CA GLY A 157 -20.21 -14.07 -7.27
C GLY A 157 -18.93 -14.20 -6.43
N GLN A 158 -18.06 -13.17 -6.40
CA GLN A 158 -16.79 -13.18 -5.67
C GLN A 158 -16.84 -12.32 -4.41
N TRP A 159 -16.28 -12.80 -3.30
CA TRP A 159 -16.11 -11.98 -2.11
C TRP A 159 -15.08 -10.88 -2.34
N ARG A 160 -15.44 -9.64 -1.97
CA ARG A 160 -14.57 -8.47 -1.98
C ARG A 160 -14.55 -7.80 -0.62
N VAL A 161 -13.40 -7.25 -0.23
CA VAL A 161 -13.27 -6.40 0.96
C VAL A 161 -14.00 -5.08 0.69
N THR A 162 -14.96 -4.73 1.55
CA THR A 162 -15.66 -3.44 1.52
C THR A 162 -15.18 -2.50 2.61
N SER A 163 -14.71 -3.02 3.74
CA SER A 163 -13.91 -2.22 4.68
C SER A 163 -12.90 -3.04 5.46
N LEU A 164 -11.87 -2.35 5.95
CA LEU A 164 -10.96 -2.78 7.02
C LEU A 164 -10.85 -1.64 8.03
N THR A 165 -11.14 -1.92 9.30
CA THR A 165 -10.77 -1.06 10.43
C THR A 165 -9.69 -1.78 11.23
N PHE A 166 -8.51 -1.17 11.35
CA PHE A 166 -7.37 -1.72 12.08
C PHE A 166 -7.01 -0.82 13.28
N SER A 167 -6.13 -1.28 14.15
CA SER A 167 -5.78 -0.59 15.42
C SER A 167 -6.99 -0.43 16.36
N LEU A 168 -7.88 -1.42 16.43
CA LEU A 168 -9.05 -1.37 17.30
C LEU A 168 -8.72 -1.55 18.79
N ALA A 169 -7.67 -2.30 19.09
CA ALA A 169 -7.29 -2.61 20.46
C ALA A 169 -6.49 -1.46 21.10
N ALA A 170 -6.85 -1.12 22.34
CA ALA A 170 -6.09 -0.19 23.17
C ALA A 170 -4.68 -0.76 23.50
N GLN A 171 -3.75 0.13 23.89
CA GLN A 171 -2.46 -0.25 24.48
C GLN A 171 -2.60 -0.67 25.95
#